data_AF-A0A3M0ADK8-F1
#
_entry.id   AF-A0A3M0ADK8-F1
#
_cell.length_a   1.000
_cell.length_b   1.000
_cell.length_c   1.000
_cell.angle_alpha   90.00
_cell.angle_beta   90.00
_cell.angle_gamma   90.00
#
_symmetry.space_group_name_H-M   'P 1'
#
loop_
_entity.id
_entity.type
_entity.pdbx_description
1 polymer ?
#
loop_
_entity_poly.entity_id
_entity_poly.type
_entity_poly.pdbx_seq_one_letter_code
_entity_poly.pdbx_strand_id
1 'polypeptide(L)' 'MTILTLIQKVNIEEKLKDAPDSGYQIGILIGSFIPFVVLVLLAYWMYSSAKKRDKEL' A
#
# COMPACT_ATOMS: atom_id res chain seq x y z
N MET A 1 17.32 3.57 10.81
CA MET A 1 16.25 3.26 9.84
C MET A 1 14.91 3.30 10.56
N THR A 2 14.35 4.48 10.76
CA THR A 2 13.24 4.68 11.72
C THR A 2 11.95 5.16 11.02
N ILE A 3 12.07 5.79 9.85
CA ILE A 3 10.93 6.43 9.17
C ILE A 3 9.93 5.39 8.63
N LEU A 4 10.42 4.25 8.11
CA LEU A 4 9.55 3.18 7.60
C LEU A 4 8.80 2.45 8.73
N THR A 5 9.41 2.29 9.90
CA THR A 5 8.81 1.54 11.01
C THR A 5 7.71 2.32 11.73
N LEU A 6 7.76 3.65 11.72
CA LEU A 6 6.69 4.51 12.28
C LEU A 6 5.37 4.41 11.50
N ILE A 7 5.42 4.26 10.17
CA ILE A 7 4.22 4.08 9.34
C ILE A 7 3.76 2.60 9.37
N GLN A 8 4.66 1.66 9.66
CA GLN A 8 4.37 0.21 9.70
C GLN A 8 3.92 -0.32 11.07
N LYS A 9 4.02 0.45 12.16
CA LYS A 9 3.47 0.07 13.48
C LYS A 9 1.93 0.19 13.54
N VAL A 10 1.23 -0.13 12.46
CA VAL A 10 -0.22 -0.31 12.51
C VAL A 10 -0.46 -1.67 13.15
N ASN A 11 -0.84 -1.69 14.43
CA ASN A 11 -1.21 -2.92 15.11
C ASN A 11 -2.57 -3.39 14.56
N ILE A 12 -2.53 -4.15 13.47
CA ILE A 12 -3.73 -4.59 12.73
C ILE A 12 -4.62 -5.47 13.62
N GLU A 13 -4.03 -6.30 14.49
CA GLU A 13 -4.76 -7.11 15.48
C GLU A 13 -5.58 -6.25 16.45
N GLU A 14 -4.99 -5.19 16.99
CA GLU A 14 -5.67 -4.27 17.90
C GLU A 14 -6.82 -3.55 17.20
N LYS A 15 -6.61 -3.12 15.96
CA LYS A 15 -7.66 -2.49 15.13
C LYS A 15 -8.78 -3.44 14.74
N LEU A 16 -8.48 -4.71 14.51
CA LEU A 16 -9.49 -5.75 14.25
C LEU A 16 -10.30 -6.05 15.52
N LYS A 17 -9.66 -6.07 16.69
CA LYS A 17 -10.31 -6.32 17.98
C LYS A 17 -11.25 -5.19 18.39
N ASP A 18 -10.89 -3.95 18.09
CA ASP A 18 -11.71 -2.77 18.35
C ASP A 18 -12.71 -2.46 17.22
N ALA A 19 -12.81 -3.33 16.20
CA ALA A 19 -13.70 -3.08 15.07
C ALA A 19 -15.18 -3.18 15.50
N PRO A 20 -15.98 -2.11 15.30
CA PRO A 20 -17.37 -2.06 15.75
C PRO A 20 -18.31 -2.93 14.90
N ASP A 21 -17.93 -3.21 13.66
CA ASP A 21 -18.72 -3.97 12.71
C ASP A 21 -17.85 -4.63 11.62
N SER A 22 -18.45 -5.52 10.84
CA SER A 22 -17.78 -6.27 9.78
C SER A 22 -17.26 -5.38 8.64
N GLY A 23 -17.93 -4.26 8.33
CA GLY A 23 -17.50 -3.29 7.34
C GLY A 23 -16.20 -2.60 7.73
N TYR A 24 -16.03 -2.25 9.01
CA TYR A 24 -14.77 -1.69 9.51
C TYR A 24 -13.61 -2.70 9.42
N GLN A 25 -13.85 -3.98 9.74
CA GLN A 25 -12.84 -5.05 9.58
C GLN A 25 -12.39 -5.22 8.13
N ILE A 26 -13.34 -5.19 7.19
CA ILE A 26 -13.06 -5.25 5.76
C ILE A 26 -12.24 -4.02 5.33
N GLY A 27 -12.56 -2.84 5.86
CA GLY A 27 -11.77 -1.62 5.65
C GLY A 27 -10.33 -1.73 6.13
N ILE A 28 -10.09 -2.32 7.31
CA ILE A 28 -8.73 -2.57 7.82
C ILE A 28 -7.98 -3.56 6.94
N LEU A 29 -8.63 -4.66 6.55
CA LEU A 29 -8.06 -5.67 5.66
C LEU A 29 -7.64 -5.07 4.32
N ILE A 30 -8.53 -4.34 3.65
CA ILE A 30 -8.22 -3.66 2.37
C ILE A 30 -7.14 -2.60 2.57
N GLY A 31 -7.22 -1.83 3.66
CA GLY A 31 -6.23 -0.82 4.03
C GLY A 31 -4.81 -1.39 4.17
N SER A 32 -4.68 -2.63 4.65
CA SER A 32 -3.38 -3.32 4.78
C SER A 32 -2.71 -3.61 3.42
N PHE A 33 -3.48 -3.68 2.33
CA PHE A 33 -2.95 -3.90 0.98
C PHE A 33 -2.54 -2.62 0.25
N ILE A 34 -2.93 -1.44 0.73
CA ILE A 34 -2.56 -0.14 0.13
C ILE A 34 -1.05 0.01 -0.15
N PRO A 35 -0.11 -0.33 0.76
CA PRO A 35 1.32 -0.23 0.45
C PRO A 35 1.72 -1.05 -0.78
N PHE A 36 1.11 -2.20 -1.03
CA PHE A 36 1.36 -3.01 -2.22
C PHE A 36 0.77 -2.38 -3.48
N VAL A 37 -0.43 -1.80 -3.40
CA VAL A 37 -1.03 -1.05 -4.52
C VAL A 37 -0.14 0.12 -4.93
N VAL A 38 0.42 0.85 -3.96
CA VAL A 38 1.37 1.94 -4.24
C VAL A 38 2.60 1.41 -4.99
N LEU A 39 3.16 0.27 -4.58
CA LEU A 39 4.29 -0.36 -5.28
C LEU A 39 3.93 -0.76 -6.72
N VAL A 40 2.74 -1.31 -6.95
CA VAL A 40 2.26 -1.66 -8.31
C VAL A 40 2.12 -0.42 -9.18
N LEU A 41 1.57 0.67 -8.64
CA LEU A 41 1.46 1.95 -9.35
C LEU A 41 2.83 2.53 -9.67
N LEU A 42 3.77 2.48 -8.73
CA LEU A 42 5.16 2.90 -8.97
C LEU A 42 5.82 2.05 -10.06
N ALA A 43 5.65 0.73 -10.02
CA ALA A 43 6.19 -0.17 -11.03
C ALA A 43 5.58 0.12 -12.42
N TYR A 44 4.26 0.35 -12.50
CA TYR A 44 3.60 0.73 -13.74
C TYR A 44 4.10 2.08 -14.26
N TRP A 45 4.28 3.07 -13.39
CA TRP A 45 4.82 4.37 -13.75
C TRP A 45 6.27 4.27 -14.24
N MET A 46 7.12 3.49 -13.56
CA MET A 46 8.49 3.21 -13.99
C MET A 46 8.52 2.50 -15.34
N TYR A 47 7.68 1.48 -15.55
CA TYR A 47 7.57 0.79 -16.84
C TYR A 47 7.13 1.74 -17.96
N SER A 48 6.11 2.55 -17.71
CA SER A 48 5.61 3.54 -18.69
C SER A 48 6.66 4.59 -19.01
N SER A 49 7.41 5.07 -18.01
CA SER A 49 8.51 6.01 -18.19
C SER A 49 9.66 5.40 -18.99
N ALA A 50 10.08 4.17 -18.67
CA ALA A 50 11.13 3.47 -19.40
C ALA A 50 10.73 3.18 -20.86
N LYS A 51 9.49 2.75 -21.10
CA LYS A 51 8.96 2.46 -22.44
C LYS A 51 8.91 3.69 -23.35
N LYS A 52 8.73 4.90 -22.80
CA LYS A 52 8.78 6.15 -23.58
C LYS A 52 10.19 6.49 -24.02
N ARG A 53 11.21 6.14 -23.24
CA ARG A 53 12.64 6.39 -23.56
C ARG A 53 13.16 5.50 -24.70
N ASP A 54 12.61 4.29 -24.85
CA ASP A 54 12.92 3.37 -25.97
C ASP A 54 12.31 3.81 -27.31
N LYS A 55 11.31 4.71 -27.29
CA LYS A 55 10.62 5.17 -28.50
C LYS A 55 11.19 6.48 -29.06
N GLU A 56 12.11 7.11 -28.35
CA GLU A 56 12.76 8.38 -28.71
C GLU A 56 14.26 8.22 -29.05
N LEU A 57 14.76 6.98 -29.12
CA LEU A 57 16.07 6.60 -29.70
C LEU A 57 15.87 5.94 -31.07
#